data_AF-A0A538PHG1-F1
#
_entry.id   AF-A0A538PHG1-F1
#
_cell.length_a   1.000
_cell.length_b   1.000
_cell.length_c   1.000
_cell.angle_alpha   90.00
_cell.angle_beta   90.00
_cell.angle_gamma   90.00
#
_symmetry.space_group_name_H-M   'P 1'
#
loop_
_entity.id
_entity.type
_entity.pdbx_description
1 polymer ?
#
loop_
_entity_poly.entity_id
_entity_poly.type
_entity_poly.pdbx_seq_one_letter_code
_entity_poly.pdbx_strand_id
1 'polypeptide(L)'
;MKSLCIAALFLALAGLAAGFTSCSSTGTVCEGDNCVCAAAGPCSHECSPGGEACEVQCSPGEPCSVGCAAGEHCHVECSAAASCAVDCGSSPECHVTCPAAGCTVHNCVGAACEVTCGAVALPSHNGSTASCP
;
A
#
# COMPACT_ATOMS: atom_id res chain seq x y z
N MET A 1 18.39 18.83 -14.62
CA MET A 1 19.53 18.89 -13.68
C MET A 1 19.81 17.45 -13.28
N LYS A 2 20.91 16.87 -13.77
CA LYS A 2 21.27 15.45 -13.60
C LYS A 2 21.78 15.26 -12.17
N SER A 3 21.04 14.53 -11.34
CA SER A 3 21.50 14.19 -9.99
C SER A 3 22.53 13.07 -10.07
N LEU A 4 23.70 13.35 -9.52
CA LEU A 4 24.91 12.56 -9.57
C LEU A 4 24.92 11.61 -8.37
N CYS A 5 24.70 10.30 -8.56
CA CYS A 5 24.79 9.32 -7.48
C CYS A 5 26.27 9.11 -7.11
N ILE A 6 26.60 9.42 -5.85
CA ILE A 6 27.94 9.32 -5.28
C ILE A 6 28.27 7.86 -5.02
N ALA A 7 29.38 7.40 -5.59
CA ALA A 7 29.90 6.05 -5.45
C ALA A 7 30.62 5.85 -4.10
N ALA A 8 30.32 4.70 -3.48
CA ALA A 8 31.15 3.87 -2.60
C ALA A 8 32.06 4.52 -1.54
N LEU A 9 31.83 4.17 -0.27
CA LEU A 9 32.92 4.03 0.68
C LEU A 9 32.86 2.66 1.37
N PHE A 10 33.90 1.87 1.11
CA PHE A 10 34.17 0.54 1.62
C PHE A 10 34.33 0.53 3.15
N LEU A 11 33.82 -0.51 3.81
CA LEU A 11 34.47 -1.13 4.98
C LEU A 11 34.11 -2.62 5.03
N ALA A 12 35.16 -3.43 5.10
CA ALA A 12 35.20 -4.87 4.94
C ALA A 12 34.54 -5.65 6.09
N LEU A 13 34.00 -6.84 5.81
CA LEU A 13 34.44 -8.14 6.34
C LEU A 13 33.50 -9.25 5.81
N ALA A 14 34.07 -10.43 5.60
CA ALA A 14 33.57 -11.51 4.77
C ALA A 14 32.17 -12.05 5.12
N GLY A 15 31.34 -12.28 4.08
CA GLY A 15 30.24 -13.24 4.14
C GLY A 15 28.92 -12.73 3.57
N LEU A 16 28.35 -13.53 2.66
CA LEU A 16 26.97 -13.56 2.17
C LEU A 16 26.53 -12.56 1.08
N ALA A 17 26.32 -13.17 -0.11
CA ALA A 17 25.24 -12.98 -1.07
C ALA A 17 24.77 -11.57 -1.47
N ALA A 18 24.83 -11.36 -2.79
CA ALA A 18 24.31 -10.25 -3.57
C ALA A 18 22.96 -9.68 -3.10
N GLY A 19 22.92 -8.36 -2.96
CA GLY A 19 21.72 -7.54 -3.04
C GLY A 19 22.12 -6.24 -3.75
N PHE A 20 21.68 -6.07 -4.98
CA PHE A 20 22.01 -4.92 -5.82
C PHE A 20 21.42 -3.64 -5.20
N THR A 21 22.27 -2.62 -5.00
CA THR A 21 21.79 -1.24 -4.83
C THR A 21 21.15 -0.80 -6.15
N SER A 22 19.83 -0.92 -6.26
CA SER A 22 19.06 -0.21 -7.27
C SER A 22 18.71 1.18 -6.73
N CYS A 23 19.51 2.19 -7.09
CA CYS A 23 19.03 3.57 -7.07
C CYS A 23 18.24 3.79 -8.37
N SER A 24 16.92 3.91 -8.26
CA SER A 24 16.03 4.33 -9.34
C SER A 24 14.97 5.24 -8.74
N SER A 25 15.26 6.54 -8.69
CA SER A 25 14.30 7.55 -8.23
C SER A 25 13.24 7.83 -9.31
N THR A 26 12.43 6.81 -9.61
CA THR A 26 11.14 6.88 -10.36
C THR A 26 10.27 5.61 -10.13
N GLY A 27 10.61 4.70 -9.21
CA GLY A 27 9.90 3.43 -9.00
C GLY A 27 9.31 3.30 -7.60
N THR A 28 8.24 2.51 -7.48
CA THR A 28 7.67 2.07 -6.19
C THR A 28 8.77 1.51 -5.31
N VAL A 29 8.84 1.96 -4.05
CA VAL A 29 9.84 1.51 -3.07
C VAL A 29 9.14 0.61 -2.07
N CYS A 30 9.60 -0.64 -1.94
CA CYS A 30 9.05 -1.58 -0.97
C CYS A 30 10.16 -2.17 -0.11
N GLU A 31 9.91 -2.28 1.19
CA GLU A 31 10.71 -3.04 2.14
C GLU A 31 9.78 -4.08 2.78
N GLY A 32 9.76 -5.29 2.20
CA GLY A 32 8.73 -6.28 2.53
C GLY A 32 7.35 -5.83 2.03
N ASP A 33 6.36 -5.90 2.93
CA ASP A 33 4.97 -5.50 2.70
C ASP A 33 4.70 -4.02 3.01
N ASN A 34 5.75 -3.24 3.29
CA ASN A 34 5.69 -1.79 3.41
C ASN A 34 6.13 -1.13 2.10
N CYS A 35 5.18 -0.54 1.36
CA CYS A 35 5.37 0.00 0.03
C CYS A 35 4.95 1.46 -0.10
N VAL A 36 5.77 2.26 -0.77
CA VAL A 36 5.43 3.61 -1.24
C VAL A 36 5.40 3.59 -2.76
N CYS A 37 4.22 3.75 -3.33
CA CYS A 37 4.01 3.79 -4.77
C CYS A 37 4.63 5.05 -5.40
N ALA A 38 5.16 4.91 -6.63
CA ALA A 38 5.69 6.06 -7.38
C ALA A 38 4.60 6.78 -8.17
N ALA A 39 4.69 8.10 -8.29
CA ALA A 39 3.69 8.97 -8.93
C ALA A 39 3.58 8.85 -10.47
N ALA A 40 4.22 7.86 -11.08
CA ALA A 40 4.35 7.73 -12.54
C ALA A 40 3.68 6.48 -13.11
N GLY A 41 2.64 5.97 -12.44
CA GLY A 41 1.80 4.89 -12.97
C GLY A 41 0.94 4.19 -11.93
N PRO A 42 0.07 3.27 -12.38
CA PRO A 42 -0.79 2.47 -11.50
C PRO A 42 0.04 1.66 -10.51
N CYS A 43 -0.44 1.55 -9.28
CA CYS A 43 0.20 0.74 -8.24
C CYS A 43 -0.63 -0.51 -7.95
N SER A 44 0.03 -1.68 -7.93
CA SER A 44 -0.58 -2.93 -7.51
C SER A 44 0.37 -3.65 -6.56
N HIS A 45 -0.09 -3.98 -5.35
CA HIS A 45 0.71 -4.68 -4.36
C HIS A 45 -0.09 -5.80 -3.70
N GLU A 46 0.53 -6.97 -3.56
CA GLU A 46 -0.04 -8.12 -2.85
C GLU A 46 0.88 -8.41 -1.67
N CYS A 47 0.36 -8.23 -0.48
CA CYS A 47 1.11 -8.49 0.74
C CYS A 47 1.21 -9.99 1.02
N SER A 48 2.36 -10.40 1.54
CA SER A 48 2.66 -11.79 1.85
C SER A 48 2.18 -12.16 3.26
N PRO A 49 1.75 -13.42 3.50
CA PRO A 49 1.49 -13.89 4.85
C PRO A 49 2.82 -14.09 5.60
N GLY A 50 2.91 -13.75 6.90
CA GLY A 50 4.18 -13.90 7.61
C GLY A 50 4.34 -13.23 8.97
N GLY A 51 3.32 -12.56 9.49
CA GLY A 51 3.33 -11.85 10.77
C GLY A 51 3.72 -10.36 10.68
N GLU A 52 3.99 -9.84 9.49
CA GLU A 52 4.36 -8.45 9.27
C GLU A 52 3.15 -7.63 8.76
N ALA A 53 3.02 -6.39 9.22
CA ALA A 53 1.95 -5.51 8.78
C ALA A 53 2.11 -5.12 7.30
N CYS A 54 1.00 -5.16 6.57
CA CYS A 54 0.90 -4.69 5.19
C CYS A 54 0.61 -3.19 5.21
N GLU A 55 1.57 -2.38 4.73
CA GLU A 55 1.54 -0.92 4.83
C GLU A 55 1.76 -0.34 3.42
N VAL A 56 0.71 0.20 2.79
CA VAL A 56 0.83 0.68 1.40
C VAL A 56 0.41 2.14 1.29
N GLN A 57 1.33 2.98 0.83
CA GLN A 57 1.07 4.37 0.45
C GLN A 57 0.92 4.50 -1.06
N CYS A 58 -0.30 4.76 -1.48
CA CYS A 58 -0.63 4.95 -2.89
C CYS A 58 -0.24 6.35 -3.39
N SER A 59 0.11 6.40 -4.67
CA SER A 59 0.52 7.63 -5.32
C SER A 59 -0.66 8.57 -5.57
N PRO A 60 -0.44 9.89 -5.50
CA PRO A 60 -1.45 10.86 -5.86
C PRO A 60 -1.82 10.75 -7.36
N GLY A 61 -3.11 10.78 -7.67
CA GLY A 61 -3.62 10.87 -9.05
C GLY A 61 -3.57 9.59 -9.88
N GLU A 62 -3.06 8.48 -9.33
CA GLU A 62 -2.98 7.18 -10.02
C GLU A 62 -3.94 6.17 -9.36
N PRO A 63 -4.40 5.13 -10.08
CA PRO A 63 -5.19 4.06 -9.49
C PRO A 63 -4.29 3.14 -8.66
N CYS A 64 -4.82 2.67 -7.53
CA CYS A 64 -4.11 1.78 -6.60
C CYS A 64 -4.93 0.53 -6.30
N SER A 65 -4.27 -0.63 -6.33
CA SER A 65 -4.85 -1.93 -5.95
C SER A 65 -3.98 -2.62 -4.91
N VAL A 66 -4.56 -3.03 -3.79
CA VAL A 66 -3.83 -3.71 -2.71
C VAL A 66 -4.58 -4.95 -2.25
N GLY A 67 -3.91 -6.10 -2.24
CA GLY A 67 -4.40 -7.32 -1.60
C GLY A 67 -3.64 -7.61 -0.31
N CYS A 68 -4.37 -7.64 0.80
CA CYS A 68 -3.82 -7.97 2.10
C CYS A 68 -3.90 -9.47 2.37
N ALA A 69 -2.87 -10.04 2.99
CA ALA A 69 -2.87 -11.43 3.38
C ALA A 69 -3.78 -11.68 4.60
N ALA A 70 -4.43 -12.84 4.62
CA ALA A 70 -5.22 -13.27 5.76
C ALA A 70 -4.37 -13.39 7.03
N GLY A 71 -4.88 -12.86 8.14
CA GLY A 71 -4.20 -12.96 9.44
C GLY A 71 -3.23 -11.82 9.77
N GLU A 72 -2.98 -10.90 8.82
CA GLU A 72 -2.07 -9.77 9.00
C GLU A 72 -2.80 -8.44 9.17
N HIS A 73 -2.19 -7.48 9.86
CA HIS A 73 -2.71 -6.10 9.89
C HIS A 73 -2.53 -5.46 8.52
N CYS A 74 -3.56 -4.76 8.05
CA CYS A 74 -3.61 -4.15 6.72
C CYS A 74 -3.89 -2.65 6.86
N HIS A 75 -2.96 -1.82 6.42
CA HIS A 75 -3.10 -0.38 6.41
C HIS A 75 -2.78 0.18 5.03
N VAL A 76 -3.76 0.85 4.41
CA VAL A 76 -3.65 1.36 3.05
C VAL A 76 -4.04 2.83 2.99
N GLU A 77 -3.09 3.67 2.61
CA GLU A 77 -3.25 5.10 2.41
C GLU A 77 -3.51 5.41 0.94
N CYS A 78 -4.78 5.63 0.59
CA CYS A 78 -5.26 5.93 -0.75
C CYS A 78 -5.81 7.36 -0.90
N SER A 79 -5.72 8.21 0.13
CA SER A 79 -6.43 9.50 0.21
C SER A 79 -6.22 10.43 -1.01
N ALA A 80 -5.07 10.37 -1.66
CA ALA A 80 -4.73 11.17 -2.83
C ALA A 80 -4.84 10.42 -4.18
N ALA A 81 -5.13 9.12 -4.18
CA ALA A 81 -5.23 8.29 -5.37
C ALA A 81 -6.44 8.68 -6.24
N ALA A 82 -6.39 8.40 -7.54
CA ALA A 82 -7.53 8.62 -8.43
C ALA A 82 -8.66 7.62 -8.19
N SER A 83 -8.30 6.40 -7.80
CA SER A 83 -9.22 5.34 -7.38
C SER A 83 -8.46 4.32 -6.53
N CYS A 84 -9.15 3.61 -5.66
CA CYS A 84 -8.53 2.64 -4.77
C CYS A 84 -9.36 1.37 -4.65
N ALA A 85 -8.72 0.22 -4.87
CA ALA A 85 -9.31 -1.09 -4.67
C ALA A 85 -8.47 -1.86 -3.65
N VAL A 86 -9.07 -2.20 -2.51
CA VAL A 86 -8.38 -2.95 -1.46
C VAL A 86 -9.13 -4.25 -1.20
N ASP A 87 -8.43 -5.37 -1.09
CA ASP A 87 -8.97 -6.59 -0.52
C ASP A 87 -8.33 -6.83 0.84
N CYS A 88 -9.15 -6.81 1.90
CA CYS A 88 -8.64 -6.98 3.26
C CYS A 88 -8.26 -8.43 3.58
N GLY A 89 -8.45 -9.42 2.70
CA GLY A 89 -7.99 -10.80 2.93
C GLY A 89 -8.53 -11.53 4.17
N SER A 90 -9.52 -10.97 4.89
CA SER A 90 -9.88 -11.39 6.27
C SER A 90 -8.79 -11.08 7.32
N SER A 91 -8.04 -9.99 7.12
CA SER A 91 -7.15 -9.39 8.10
C SER A 91 -7.87 -9.17 9.45
N PRO A 92 -7.21 -9.46 10.59
CA PRO A 92 -7.75 -9.15 11.91
C PRO A 92 -7.99 -7.65 12.12
N GLU A 93 -7.32 -6.79 11.35
CA GLU A 93 -7.51 -5.36 11.29
C GLU A 93 -7.24 -4.86 9.86
N CYS A 94 -8.16 -4.08 9.30
CA CYS A 94 -8.02 -3.50 7.98
C CYS A 94 -8.41 -2.02 8.04
N HIS A 95 -7.42 -1.14 7.95
CA HIS A 95 -7.59 0.30 7.92
C HIS A 95 -7.32 0.83 6.51
N VAL A 96 -8.30 1.47 5.90
CA VAL A 96 -8.17 2.02 4.56
C VAL A 96 -8.62 3.47 4.54
N THR A 97 -7.68 4.37 4.24
CA THR A 97 -7.97 5.78 3.99
C THR A 97 -8.20 5.99 2.51
N CYS A 98 -9.46 5.94 2.11
CA CYS A 98 -9.87 6.12 0.73
C CYS A 98 -9.86 7.60 0.29
N PRO A 99 -9.74 7.87 -1.02
CA PRO A 99 -10.08 9.17 -1.58
C PRO A 99 -11.58 9.46 -1.37
N ALA A 100 -11.97 10.72 -1.61
CA ALA A 100 -13.37 11.14 -1.45
C ALA A 100 -14.35 10.35 -2.33
N ALA A 101 -13.87 9.81 -3.46
CA ALA A 101 -14.67 9.01 -4.37
C ALA A 101 -13.88 7.90 -5.06
N GLY A 102 -14.58 6.86 -5.53
CA GLY A 102 -13.98 5.80 -6.35
C GLY A 102 -13.10 4.82 -5.57
N CYS A 103 -13.50 4.53 -4.33
CA CYS A 103 -12.84 3.53 -3.48
C CYS A 103 -13.74 2.33 -3.21
N THR A 104 -13.20 1.13 -3.33
CA THR A 104 -13.89 -0.11 -3.00
C THR A 104 -12.99 -0.99 -2.14
N VAL A 105 -13.49 -1.41 -0.98
CA VAL A 105 -12.78 -2.28 -0.05
C VAL A 105 -13.57 -3.57 0.10
N HIS A 106 -12.98 -4.68 -0.32
CA HIS A 106 -13.54 -6.03 -0.22
C HIS A 106 -13.05 -6.74 1.03
N ASN A 107 -13.81 -7.77 1.44
CA ASN A 107 -13.53 -8.55 2.64
C ASN A 107 -13.39 -7.72 3.93
N CYS A 108 -14.08 -6.58 3.96
CA CYS A 108 -14.17 -5.64 5.06
C CYS A 108 -15.30 -6.07 6.00
N VAL A 109 -14.97 -6.75 7.10
CA VAL A 109 -15.95 -7.35 8.02
C VAL A 109 -15.72 -6.94 9.47
N GLY A 110 -16.83 -6.68 10.18
CA GLY A 110 -16.81 -6.36 11.61
C GLY A 110 -16.22 -4.98 11.93
N ALA A 111 -16.04 -4.71 13.22
CA ALA A 111 -15.54 -3.42 13.72
C ALA A 111 -14.03 -3.21 13.45
N ALA A 112 -13.32 -4.27 13.05
CA ALA A 112 -11.90 -4.21 12.76
C ALA A 112 -11.60 -3.76 11.32
N CYS A 113 -12.63 -3.63 10.47
CA CYS A 113 -12.49 -2.95 9.20
C CYS A 113 -12.91 -1.48 9.36
N GLU A 114 -11.93 -0.59 9.24
CA GLU A 114 -12.10 0.85 9.28
C GLU A 114 -11.85 1.41 7.89
N VAL A 115 -12.87 2.01 7.28
CA VAL A 115 -12.77 2.64 5.97
C VAL A 115 -13.17 4.10 6.10
N THR A 116 -12.28 5.00 5.71
CA THR A 116 -12.51 6.44 5.75
C THR A 116 -12.60 6.99 4.33
N CYS A 117 -13.72 7.61 3.96
CA CYS A 117 -13.93 8.18 2.62
C CYS A 117 -13.62 9.68 2.60
N GLY A 118 -12.39 10.05 2.23
CA GLY A 118 -11.94 11.44 2.29
C GLY A 118 -12.13 12.07 3.67
N ALA A 119 -12.39 13.38 3.73
CA ALA A 119 -12.45 14.10 5.02
C ALA A 119 -13.81 14.02 5.75
N VAL A 120 -14.89 13.56 5.10
CA VAL A 120 -16.25 13.82 5.59
C VAL A 120 -17.31 12.76 5.24
N ALA A 121 -17.02 11.77 4.40
CA ALA A 121 -18.01 10.78 4.00
C ALA A 121 -17.84 9.47 4.77
N LEU A 122 -18.97 8.87 5.15
CA LEU A 122 -19.01 7.51 5.68
C LEU A 122 -19.07 6.51 4.52
N PRO A 123 -18.39 5.36 4.61
CA PRO A 123 -18.50 4.31 3.62
C PRO A 123 -19.90 3.71 3.59
N SER A 124 -20.36 3.33 2.40
CA SER A 124 -21.53 2.48 2.23
C SER A 124 -21.12 1.02 2.29
N HIS A 125 -21.80 0.22 3.12
CA HIS A 125 -21.53 -1.22 3.22
C HIS A 125 -22.59 -2.05 2.49
N ASN A 126 -22.16 -2.98 1.64
CA ASN A 126 -22.98 -4.01 1.03
C ASN A 126 -22.34 -5.39 1.29
N GLY A 127 -22.87 -6.13 2.26
CA GLY A 127 -22.23 -7.36 2.74
C GLY A 127 -20.85 -7.07 3.34
N SER A 128 -19.81 -7.73 2.82
CA SER A 128 -18.41 -7.53 3.21
C SER A 128 -17.67 -6.49 2.36
N THR A 129 -18.39 -5.74 1.52
CA THR A 129 -17.78 -4.69 0.69
C THR A 129 -18.15 -3.33 1.23
N ALA A 130 -17.14 -2.51 1.53
CA ALA A 130 -17.28 -1.08 1.82
C ALA A 130 -16.96 -0.28 0.55
N SER A 131 -17.66 0.83 0.33
CA SER A 131 -17.42 1.68 -0.84
C SER A 131 -17.58 3.14 -0.51
N CYS A 132 -16.70 3.95 -1.08
CA CYS A 132 -16.81 5.40 -1.08
C CYS A 132 -17.53 5.87 -2.36
N PRO A 133 -18.35 6.93 -2.27
CA PRO A 133 -19.24 7.38 -3.34
C PRO A 133 -18.53 7.85 -4.62
#